data_AF-A0A292RHP4-F1
#
_entry.id   AF-A0A292RHP4-F1
#
_cell.length_a   1.000
_cell.length_b   1.000
_cell.length_c   1.000
_cell.angle_alpha   90.00
_cell.angle_beta   90.00
_cell.angle_gamma   90.00
#
_symmetry.space_group_name_H-M   'P 1'
#
loop_
_entity.id
_entity.type
_entity.pdbx_description
1 polymer ?
#
loop_
_entity_poly.entity_id
_entity_poly.type
_entity_poly.pdbx_seq_one_letter_code
_entity_poly.pdbx_strand_id
1 'polypeptide(L)'
;MEVSQNLNNTYSLKDNSPKEKSSKTNIKAAALGTIGGLAGGSIAQNVCALSAAGVVAATSKLGNLPQDTIDIIHAASEKALELGEVKNKGVSIEWLKQSGKKLNLFEKFKIISNPARIQEAIQEGLNAGYARNNKIYMPENKVSFLAFHEIGHSINFNNSKFWKGMQKLRMPALALASLPMIYGAISKESKAEDGKELNKKQKINNFIRNNAGKLSFATMLPVLAEEGMATIRGQKLANQLLPKNIARKVLKGNAVAYTSYLITALGFAAAAYTAVKVKDAFVNKRDAQKVEEQQNQQVQEQLSKNDDSKTKNV
;
A
#
# COMPACT_ATOMS: atom_id res chain seq x y z
N MET A 1 -68.19 0.38 -23.90
CA MET A 1 -66.77 0.78 -23.93
C MET A 1 -65.98 -0.49 -24.17
N GLU A 2 -66.03 -1.01 -25.39
CA GLU A 2 -65.11 -0.68 -26.51
C GLU A 2 -63.71 -1.25 -26.23
N VAL A 3 -63.40 -2.43 -26.76
CA VAL A 3 -62.97 -2.73 -28.16
C VAL A 3 -61.44 -2.73 -28.24
N SER A 4 -60.91 -3.96 -28.28
CA SER A 4 -59.96 -4.51 -29.26
C SER A 4 -58.76 -3.68 -29.72
N GLN A 5 -57.56 -4.28 -29.70
CA GLN A 5 -56.91 -4.97 -30.84
C GLN A 5 -55.42 -5.24 -30.48
N ASN A 6 -54.96 -6.49 -30.39
CA ASN A 6 -54.55 -7.41 -31.48
C ASN A 6 -53.15 -7.07 -32.04
N LEU A 7 -52.18 -7.98 -31.87
CA LEU A 7 -51.54 -8.69 -32.99
C LEU A 7 -50.39 -9.61 -32.54
N ASN A 8 -50.57 -10.89 -32.89
CA ASN A 8 -49.54 -11.90 -33.02
C ASN A 8 -48.37 -11.41 -33.90
N ASN A 9 -47.14 -11.74 -33.52
CA ASN A 9 -46.11 -12.04 -34.51
C ASN A 9 -45.19 -13.16 -34.02
N THR A 10 -45.47 -14.34 -34.54
CA THR A 10 -44.61 -15.52 -34.58
C THR A 10 -43.36 -15.19 -35.38
N TYR A 11 -42.18 -15.18 -34.75
CA TYR A 11 -40.91 -15.35 -35.44
C TYR A 11 -40.11 -16.46 -34.78
N SER A 12 -39.90 -17.51 -35.56
CA SER A 12 -39.01 -18.64 -35.33
C SER A 12 -37.62 -18.15 -34.91
N LEU A 13 -37.22 -18.44 -33.67
CA LEU A 13 -35.84 -18.33 -33.23
C LEU A 13 -35.06 -19.47 -33.87
N LYS A 14 -34.37 -19.17 -34.99
CA LYS A 14 -33.22 -19.96 -35.41
C LYS A 14 -32.17 -19.86 -34.30
N ASP A 15 -31.93 -20.99 -33.63
CA ASP A 15 -30.78 -21.22 -32.79
C ASP A 15 -29.50 -20.95 -33.58
N ASN A 16 -28.93 -19.76 -33.38
CA ASN A 16 -27.55 -19.45 -33.74
C ASN A 16 -26.78 -19.30 -32.43
N SER A 17 -26.54 -20.43 -31.75
CA SER A 17 -25.59 -20.49 -30.65
C SER A 17 -24.17 -20.19 -31.17
N PRO A 18 -23.50 -19.10 -30.71
CA PRO A 18 -22.11 -18.88 -31.05
C PRO A 18 -21.28 -19.95 -30.35
N LYS A 19 -20.48 -20.70 -31.13
CA LYS A 19 -19.56 -21.72 -30.64
C LYS A 19 -18.75 -21.21 -29.44
N GLU A 20 -19.02 -21.85 -28.32
CA GLU A 20 -18.42 -21.66 -27.01
C GLU A 20 -16.92 -22.03 -27.03
N LYS A 21 -16.06 -21.09 -27.46
CA LYS A 21 -14.59 -21.21 -27.33
C LYS A 21 -13.94 -20.09 -26.49
N SER A 22 -14.74 -19.30 -25.77
CA SER A 22 -14.29 -18.10 -25.04
C SER A 22 -14.10 -18.30 -23.51
N SER A 23 -14.74 -19.29 -22.87
CA SER A 23 -14.79 -19.35 -21.39
C SER A 23 -13.52 -19.89 -20.72
N LYS A 24 -12.83 -20.86 -21.32
CA LYS A 24 -11.63 -21.52 -20.71
C LYS A 24 -10.41 -20.60 -20.62
N THR A 25 -10.29 -19.59 -21.48
CA THR A 25 -9.15 -18.66 -21.52
C THR A 25 -9.24 -17.60 -20.41
N ASN A 26 -10.46 -17.18 -20.06
CA ASN A 26 -10.73 -16.17 -19.04
C ASN A 26 -10.56 -16.70 -17.61
N ILE A 27 -10.97 -17.95 -17.36
CA ILE A 27 -10.81 -18.60 -16.04
C ILE A 27 -9.32 -18.81 -15.69
N LYS A 28 -8.49 -19.19 -16.67
CA LYS A 28 -7.04 -19.36 -16.47
C LYS A 28 -6.30 -18.03 -16.32
N ALA A 29 -6.75 -16.96 -16.98
CA ALA A 29 -6.18 -15.62 -16.80
C ALA A 29 -6.49 -15.05 -15.39
N ALA A 30 -7.69 -15.33 -14.87
CA ALA A 30 -8.09 -14.99 -13.50
C ALA A 30 -7.26 -15.74 -12.44
N ALA A 31 -7.05 -17.05 -12.62
CA ALA A 31 -6.18 -17.86 -11.74
C ALA A 31 -4.69 -17.45 -11.78
N LEU A 32 -4.22 -16.84 -12.86
CA LEU A 32 -2.87 -16.27 -12.98
C LEU A 32 -2.76 -14.86 -12.40
N GLY A 33 -3.87 -14.12 -12.33
CA GLY A 33 -3.95 -12.83 -11.63
C GLY A 33 -3.93 -13.02 -10.12
N THR A 34 -4.54 -14.10 -9.61
CA THR A 34 -4.54 -14.43 -8.18
C THR A 34 -3.15 -14.79 -7.66
N ILE A 35 -2.33 -15.57 -8.37
CA ILE A 35 -0.98 -15.94 -7.86
C ILE A 35 -0.01 -14.74 -7.82
N GLY A 36 0.03 -13.92 -8.88
CA GLY A 36 0.83 -12.70 -8.90
C GLY A 36 0.35 -11.67 -7.86
N GLY A 37 -0.97 -11.60 -7.66
CA GLY A 37 -1.60 -10.76 -6.62
C GLY A 37 -1.34 -11.29 -5.21
N LEU A 38 -1.27 -12.60 -5.00
CA LEU A 38 -0.93 -13.22 -3.73
C LEU A 38 0.56 -13.04 -3.38
N ALA A 39 1.47 -13.18 -4.35
CA ALA A 39 2.90 -12.94 -4.13
C ALA A 39 3.20 -11.45 -3.90
N GLY A 40 2.65 -10.55 -4.72
CA GLY A 40 2.79 -9.10 -4.49
C GLY A 40 2.10 -8.63 -3.21
N GLY A 41 0.88 -9.11 -2.96
CA GLY A 41 0.09 -8.78 -1.77
C GLY A 41 0.73 -9.27 -0.48
N SER A 42 1.29 -10.49 -0.46
CA SER A 42 2.03 -11.00 0.70
C SER A 42 3.30 -10.21 0.96
N ILE A 43 4.04 -9.76 -0.07
CA ILE A 43 5.21 -8.89 0.11
C ILE A 43 4.81 -7.54 0.68
N ALA A 44 3.77 -6.89 0.15
CA ALA A 44 3.28 -5.61 0.66
C ALA A 44 2.82 -5.73 2.12
N GLN A 45 2.07 -6.77 2.46
CA GLN A 45 1.63 -7.05 3.83
C GLN A 45 2.81 -7.34 4.76
N ASN A 46 3.78 -8.15 4.33
CA ASN A 46 4.96 -8.50 5.13
C ASN A 46 5.87 -7.29 5.35
N VAL A 47 6.03 -6.40 4.36
CA VAL A 47 6.85 -5.18 4.55
C VAL A 47 6.13 -4.19 5.46
N CYS A 48 4.82 -4.01 5.34
CA CYS A 48 4.04 -3.19 6.28
C CYS A 48 4.06 -3.77 7.70
N ALA A 49 3.99 -5.10 7.84
CA ALA A 49 4.07 -5.77 9.13
C ALA A 49 5.48 -5.66 9.75
N LEU A 50 6.52 -5.82 8.93
CA LEU A 50 7.93 -5.70 9.37
C LEU A 50 8.28 -4.25 9.73
N SER A 51 7.81 -3.27 8.97
CA SER A 51 8.00 -1.86 9.30
C SER A 51 7.29 -1.53 10.61
N ALA A 52 6.04 -1.94 10.79
CA ALA A 52 5.31 -1.77 12.04
C ALA A 52 6.02 -2.44 13.23
N ALA A 53 6.46 -3.69 13.09
CA ALA A 53 7.15 -4.42 14.16
C ALA A 53 8.51 -3.78 14.52
N GLY A 54 9.29 -3.38 13.51
CA GLY A 54 10.58 -2.70 13.70
C GLY A 54 10.43 -1.34 14.39
N VAL A 55 9.42 -0.56 13.99
CA VAL A 55 9.07 0.70 14.66
C VAL A 55 8.68 0.45 16.09
N VAL A 56 7.74 -0.46 16.35
CA VAL A 56 7.28 -0.76 17.72
C VAL A 56 8.44 -1.19 18.61
N ALA A 57 9.36 -2.01 18.10
CA ALA A 57 10.54 -2.42 18.85
C ALA A 57 11.48 -1.22 19.12
N ALA A 58 11.73 -0.38 18.12
CA ALA A 58 12.60 0.79 18.25
C ALA A 58 11.99 1.87 19.17
N THR A 59 10.70 2.18 19.02
CA THR A 59 9.98 3.14 19.86
C THR A 59 9.80 2.64 21.28
N SER A 60 9.56 1.34 21.48
CA SER A 60 9.53 0.75 22.83
C SER A 60 10.87 0.87 23.54
N LYS A 61 12.00 0.69 22.83
CA LYS A 61 13.34 0.89 23.41
C LYS A 61 13.62 2.35 23.76
N LEU A 62 13.13 3.29 22.96
CA LEU A 62 13.28 4.73 23.19
C LEU A 62 12.26 5.28 24.20
N GLY A 63 11.13 4.59 24.40
CA GLY A 63 9.93 5.09 25.05
C GLY A 63 9.86 4.92 26.56
N ASN A 64 10.79 4.18 27.17
CA ASN A 64 10.93 4.11 28.62
C ASN A 64 11.76 5.30 29.10
N LEU A 65 11.10 6.44 29.27
CA LEU A 65 11.70 7.65 29.79
C LEU A 65 11.44 7.77 31.30
N PRO A 66 12.41 8.32 32.07
CA PRO A 66 12.16 8.75 33.44
C PRO A 66 11.00 9.75 33.54
N GLN A 67 10.25 9.73 34.64
CA GLN A 67 9.05 10.56 34.81
C GLN A 67 9.35 12.06 34.73
N ASP A 68 10.45 12.51 35.33
CA ASP A 68 10.93 13.90 35.22
C ASP A 68 11.16 14.33 33.76
N THR A 69 11.70 13.42 32.93
CA THR A 69 11.86 13.67 31.49
C THR A 69 10.51 13.77 30.78
N ILE A 70 9.54 12.93 31.16
CA ILE A 70 8.17 12.94 30.60
C ILE A 70 7.48 14.26 30.94
N ASP A 71 7.54 14.69 32.20
CA ASP A 71 6.92 15.93 32.67
C ASP A 71 7.50 17.16 31.96
N ILE A 72 8.83 17.19 31.75
CA ILE A 72 9.49 18.23 30.94
C ILE A 72 8.96 18.23 29.51
N ILE A 73 8.81 17.05 28.89
CA ILE A 73 8.28 16.93 27.52
C ILE A 73 6.83 17.39 27.45
N HIS A 74 5.98 17.06 28.43
CA HIS A 74 4.57 17.47 28.44
C HIS A 74 4.45 18.99 28.55
N ALA A 75 5.14 19.58 29.52
CA ALA A 75 5.13 21.04 29.71
C ALA A 75 5.66 21.77 28.47
N ALA A 76 6.73 21.24 27.84
CA ALA A 76 7.27 21.80 26.62
C ALA A 76 6.32 21.61 25.41
N SER A 77 5.57 20.51 25.35
CA SER A 77 4.62 20.25 24.27
C SER A 77 3.45 21.23 24.29
N GLU A 78 2.94 21.57 25.48
CA GLU A 78 1.91 22.61 25.64
C GLU A 78 2.41 23.98 25.16
N LYS A 79 3.63 24.36 25.52
CA LYS A 79 4.28 25.59 25.02
C LYS A 79 4.52 25.54 23.50
N ALA A 80 4.82 24.36 22.96
CA ALA A 80 5.05 24.18 21.53
C ALA A 80 3.76 24.41 20.72
N LEU A 81 2.57 24.12 21.26
CA LEU A 81 1.30 24.46 20.61
C LEU A 81 1.09 25.98 20.49
N GLU A 82 1.56 26.74 21.48
CA GLU A 82 1.52 28.21 21.49
C GLU A 82 2.51 28.79 20.48
N LEU A 83 3.79 28.40 20.58
CA LEU A 83 4.83 28.86 19.63
C LEU A 83 4.57 28.41 18.19
N GLY A 84 3.88 27.28 18.01
CA GLY A 84 3.46 26.79 16.71
C GLY A 84 2.22 27.50 16.13
N GLU A 85 1.60 28.43 16.88
CA GLU A 85 0.37 29.14 16.49
C GLU A 85 -0.77 28.19 16.09
N VAL A 86 -0.88 27.08 16.81
CA VAL A 86 -1.92 26.06 16.59
C VAL A 86 -2.89 25.98 17.77
N LYS A 87 -2.49 26.41 18.97
CA LYS A 87 -3.36 26.45 20.15
C LYS A 87 -4.57 27.37 19.95
N ASN A 88 -4.35 28.56 19.41
CA ASN A 88 -5.42 29.51 19.04
C ASN A 88 -6.35 28.99 17.93
N LYS A 89 -5.99 27.91 17.25
CA LYS A 89 -6.81 27.21 16.24
C LYS A 89 -7.54 26.00 16.84
N GLY A 90 -7.55 25.87 18.15
CA GLY A 90 -8.23 24.79 18.88
C GLY A 90 -7.44 23.48 18.94
N VAL A 91 -6.14 23.50 18.62
CA VAL A 91 -5.30 22.30 18.78
C VAL A 91 -4.99 22.06 20.26
N SER A 92 -5.20 20.82 20.71
CA SER A 92 -4.93 20.37 22.09
C SER A 92 -4.32 18.97 22.11
N ILE A 93 -3.63 18.64 23.20
CA ILE A 93 -3.11 17.30 23.44
C ILE A 93 -4.01 16.59 24.44
N GLU A 94 -4.39 15.36 24.10
CA GLU A 94 -5.13 14.45 24.97
C GLU A 94 -4.19 13.33 25.41
N TRP A 95 -3.74 13.41 26.67
CA TRP A 95 -2.87 12.42 27.30
C TRP A 95 -3.71 11.23 27.78
N LEU A 96 -3.52 10.08 27.15
CA LEU A 96 -4.27 8.87 27.39
C LEU A 96 -3.53 7.97 28.40
N LYS A 97 -4.21 7.66 29.50
CA LYS A 97 -3.71 6.73 30.52
C LYS A 97 -3.60 5.32 29.95
N GLN A 98 -2.52 4.63 30.32
CA GLN A 98 -2.34 3.23 29.96
C GLN A 98 -3.38 2.35 30.66
N SER A 99 -3.88 1.29 29.99
CA SER A 99 -4.85 0.38 30.62
C SER A 99 -4.24 -0.56 31.66
N GLY A 100 -2.90 -0.62 31.75
CA GLY A 100 -2.15 -1.53 32.64
C GLY A 100 -2.03 -2.96 32.11
N LYS A 101 -2.58 -3.29 30.93
CA LYS A 101 -2.48 -4.62 30.34
C LYS A 101 -1.06 -4.93 29.86
N LYS A 102 -0.54 -6.09 30.25
CA LYS A 102 0.74 -6.60 29.75
C LYS A 102 0.51 -7.33 28.43
N LEU A 103 0.77 -6.64 27.31
CA LEU A 103 0.57 -7.20 25.97
C LEU A 103 1.80 -7.94 25.46
N ASN A 104 1.58 -9.14 24.89
CA ASN A 104 2.60 -9.84 24.12
C ASN A 104 2.72 -9.29 22.69
N LEU A 105 3.73 -9.74 21.93
CA LEU A 105 4.01 -9.21 20.59
C LEU A 105 2.85 -9.43 19.61
N PHE A 106 2.16 -10.57 19.70
CA PHE A 106 1.03 -10.91 18.84
C PHE A 106 -0.18 -10.02 19.12
N GLU A 107 -0.47 -9.75 20.39
CA GLU A 107 -1.55 -8.83 20.79
C GLU A 107 -1.26 -7.40 20.35
N LYS A 108 -0.01 -6.93 20.52
CA LYS A 108 0.43 -5.63 20.00
C LYS A 108 0.22 -5.54 18.50
N PHE A 109 0.60 -6.58 17.76
CA PHE A 109 0.39 -6.63 16.31
C PHE A 109 -1.11 -6.54 15.96
N LYS A 110 -1.96 -7.35 16.61
CA LYS A 110 -3.41 -7.36 16.39
C LYS A 110 -4.07 -6.01 16.67
N ILE A 111 -3.58 -5.27 17.66
CA ILE A 111 -4.05 -3.92 17.99
C ILE A 111 -3.63 -2.94 16.89
N ILE A 112 -2.36 -2.91 16.51
CA ILE A 112 -1.81 -1.97 15.51
C ILE A 112 -2.36 -2.23 14.11
N SER A 113 -2.63 -3.49 13.77
CA SER A 113 -3.17 -3.86 12.46
C SER A 113 -4.67 -3.59 12.33
N ASN A 114 -5.37 -3.20 13.39
CA ASN A 114 -6.80 -2.96 13.38
C ASN A 114 -7.11 -1.46 13.58
N PRO A 115 -7.53 -0.74 12.52
CA PRO A 115 -7.87 0.68 12.60
C PRO A 115 -8.95 1.02 13.65
N ALA A 116 -9.87 0.10 13.94
CA ALA A 116 -10.91 0.29 14.95
C ALA A 116 -10.36 0.30 16.39
N ARG A 117 -9.11 -0.12 16.59
CA ARG A 117 -8.45 -0.19 17.91
C ARG A 117 -7.36 0.86 18.07
N ILE A 118 -7.39 1.93 17.27
CA ILE A 118 -6.32 2.95 17.29
C ILE A 118 -6.18 3.66 18.64
N GLN A 119 -7.30 3.89 19.34
CA GLN A 119 -7.25 4.50 20.68
C GLN A 119 -6.58 3.57 21.70
N GLU A 120 -6.85 2.26 21.63
CA GLU A 120 -6.17 1.24 22.45
C GLU A 120 -4.68 1.16 22.08
N ALA A 121 -4.34 1.26 20.80
CA ALA A 121 -2.95 1.31 20.35
C ALA A 121 -2.20 2.51 20.96
N ILE A 122 -2.85 3.68 21.01
CA ILE A 122 -2.27 4.90 21.58
C ILE A 122 -2.15 4.76 23.10
N GLN A 123 -3.20 4.33 23.81
CA GLN A 123 -3.16 4.09 25.27
C GLN A 123 -2.01 3.17 25.68
N GLU A 124 -1.73 2.13 24.89
CA GLU A 124 -0.67 1.16 25.19
C GLU A 124 0.75 1.61 24.77
N GLY A 125 0.86 2.81 24.20
CA GLY A 125 2.11 3.39 23.74
C GLY A 125 2.65 2.76 22.46
N LEU A 126 1.77 2.15 21.68
CA LEU A 126 2.09 1.55 20.38
C LEU A 126 1.92 2.54 19.22
N ASN A 127 1.26 3.67 19.48
CA ASN A 127 1.00 4.70 18.49
C ASN A 127 0.86 6.08 19.14
N ALA A 128 0.93 7.12 18.32
CA ALA A 128 0.56 8.49 18.63
C ALA A 128 -0.10 9.07 17.37
N GLY A 129 -0.90 10.13 17.50
CA GLY A 129 -1.53 10.67 16.30
C GLY A 129 -2.24 11.99 16.47
N TYR A 130 -1.95 12.91 15.55
CA TYR A 130 -2.79 14.07 15.27
C TYR A 130 -4.02 13.69 14.43
N ALA A 131 -5.20 14.05 14.92
CA ALA A 131 -6.49 13.82 14.28
C ALA A 131 -7.11 15.12 13.71
N ARG A 132 -7.99 14.95 12.72
CA ARG A 132 -8.64 16.07 12.00
C ARG A 132 -9.60 16.91 12.85
N ASN A 133 -9.92 16.46 14.05
CA ASN A 133 -10.68 17.21 15.05
C ASN A 133 -9.78 18.12 15.92
N ASN A 134 -8.57 18.43 15.45
CA ASN A 134 -7.58 19.24 16.15
C ASN A 134 -7.12 18.65 17.50
N LYS A 135 -7.21 17.33 17.67
CA LYS A 135 -6.66 16.64 18.84
C LYS A 135 -5.39 15.90 18.49
N ILE A 136 -4.38 16.02 19.35
CA ILE A 136 -3.20 15.17 19.36
C ILE A 136 -3.40 14.13 20.45
N TYR A 137 -3.58 12.87 20.07
CA TYR A 137 -3.72 11.77 21.01
C TYR A 137 -2.35 11.19 21.32
N MET A 138 -1.98 11.23 22.60
CA MET A 138 -0.69 10.76 23.08
C MET A 138 -0.88 9.77 24.22
N PRO A 139 -0.14 8.65 24.29
CA PRO A 139 0.10 7.97 25.55
C PRO A 139 0.68 8.94 26.60
N GLU A 140 0.22 8.83 27.84
CA GLU A 140 0.72 9.64 28.95
C GLU A 140 2.20 9.35 29.26
N ASN A 141 2.59 8.08 29.37
CA ASN A 141 3.92 7.73 29.92
C ASN A 141 4.88 7.03 28.95
N LYS A 142 4.41 6.67 27.75
CA LYS A 142 5.19 5.93 26.76
C LYS A 142 5.37 6.79 25.53
N VAL A 143 6.53 6.69 24.87
CA VAL A 143 6.79 7.36 23.58
C VAL A 143 6.43 8.86 23.56
N SER A 144 6.41 9.55 24.71
CA SER A 144 6.04 10.97 24.83
C SER A 144 6.93 11.88 23.97
N PHE A 145 8.13 11.41 23.62
CA PHE A 145 9.03 12.07 22.67
C PHE A 145 8.41 12.29 21.27
N LEU A 146 7.36 11.56 20.89
CA LEU A 146 6.63 11.74 19.62
C LEU A 146 5.71 12.96 19.62
N ALA A 147 5.41 13.55 20.78
CA ALA A 147 4.48 14.69 20.88
C ALA A 147 4.85 15.83 19.91
N PHE A 148 6.14 16.15 19.81
CA PHE A 148 6.62 17.19 18.91
C PHE A 148 6.39 16.85 17.42
N HIS A 149 6.49 15.58 17.02
CA HIS A 149 6.18 15.16 15.64
C HIS A 149 4.69 15.36 15.34
N GLU A 150 3.81 14.99 16.26
CA GLU A 150 2.36 15.21 16.12
C GLU A 150 1.98 16.70 16.11
N ILE A 151 2.69 17.54 16.87
CA ILE A 151 2.56 19.01 16.78
C ILE A 151 3.03 19.51 15.40
N GLY A 152 4.06 18.88 14.83
CA GLY A 152 4.47 19.12 13.44
C GLY A 152 3.33 18.88 12.45
N HIS A 153 2.60 17.77 12.60
CA HIS A 153 1.41 17.48 11.80
C HIS A 153 0.29 18.51 12.02
N SER A 154 0.06 18.95 13.26
CA SER A 154 -0.96 19.98 13.51
C SER A 154 -0.61 21.32 12.86
N ILE A 155 0.69 21.69 12.83
CA ILE A 155 1.17 22.89 12.12
C ILE A 155 1.00 22.73 10.61
N ASN A 156 1.36 21.57 10.05
CA ASN A 156 1.13 21.24 8.64
C ASN A 156 -0.33 21.47 8.26
N PHE A 157 -1.25 20.94 9.05
CA PHE A 157 -2.70 20.99 8.78
C PHE A 157 -3.30 22.39 8.94
N ASN A 158 -2.90 23.13 9.98
CA ASN A 158 -3.57 24.36 10.40
C ASN A 158 -2.90 25.64 9.89
N ASN A 159 -1.62 25.59 9.52
CA ASN A 159 -0.86 26.77 9.11
C ASN A 159 -0.54 26.79 7.62
N SER A 160 -0.85 25.73 6.86
CA SER A 160 -0.58 25.69 5.41
C SER A 160 -1.62 24.90 4.63
N LYS A 161 -2.21 25.55 3.61
CA LYS A 161 -3.13 24.88 2.66
C LYS A 161 -2.44 23.76 1.87
N PHE A 162 -1.18 23.99 1.48
CA PHE A 162 -0.38 23.01 0.75
C PHE A 162 -0.14 21.74 1.59
N TRP A 163 0.40 21.89 2.80
CA TRP A 163 0.70 20.75 3.66
C TRP A 163 -0.57 20.05 4.17
N LYS A 164 -1.66 20.79 4.41
CA LYS A 164 -2.99 20.22 4.64
C LYS A 164 -3.45 19.35 3.47
N GLY A 165 -3.18 19.76 2.23
CA GLY A 165 -3.41 18.97 1.03
C GLY A 165 -2.59 17.68 1.04
N MET A 166 -1.28 17.77 1.27
CA MET A 166 -0.38 16.61 1.33
C MET A 166 -0.82 15.58 2.38
N GLN A 167 -1.21 16.04 3.57
CA GLN A 167 -1.68 15.14 4.63
C GLN A 167 -3.00 14.45 4.27
N LYS A 168 -3.91 15.14 3.59
CA LYS A 168 -5.17 14.55 3.09
C LYS A 168 -4.92 13.48 2.03
N LEU A 169 -3.83 13.56 1.29
CA LEU A 169 -3.44 12.57 0.28
C LEU A 169 -2.93 11.27 0.89
N ARG A 170 -2.74 11.14 2.20
CA ARG A 170 -2.17 9.93 2.80
C ARG A 170 -2.93 8.64 2.47
N MET A 171 -4.23 8.60 2.68
CA MET A 171 -5.05 7.42 2.35
C MET A 171 -5.15 7.19 0.84
N PRO A 172 -5.42 8.23 0.01
CA PRO A 172 -5.35 8.10 -1.45
C PRO A 172 -4.00 7.60 -1.96
N ALA A 173 -2.89 8.11 -1.44
CA ALA A 173 -1.53 7.73 -1.81
C ALA A 173 -1.27 6.26 -1.53
N LEU A 174 -1.64 5.76 -0.35
CA LEU A 174 -1.54 4.34 0.01
C LEU A 174 -2.37 3.47 -0.95
N ALA A 175 -3.60 3.89 -1.26
CA ALA A 175 -4.44 3.17 -2.23
C ALA A 175 -3.83 3.16 -3.63
N LEU A 176 -3.37 4.32 -4.12
CA LEU A 176 -2.74 4.46 -5.43
C LEU A 176 -1.41 3.71 -5.55
N ALA A 177 -0.63 3.63 -4.46
CA ALA A 177 0.62 2.86 -4.42
C ALA A 177 0.40 1.36 -4.65
N SER A 178 -0.78 0.83 -4.33
CA SER A 178 -1.13 -0.57 -4.60
C SER A 178 -1.52 -0.85 -6.06
N LEU A 179 -1.92 0.17 -6.84
CA LEU A 179 -2.44 -0.05 -8.19
C LEU A 179 -1.40 -0.62 -9.16
N PRO A 180 -0.13 -0.14 -9.20
CA PRO A 180 0.88 -0.75 -10.07
C PRO A 180 1.14 -2.23 -9.76
N MET A 181 1.01 -2.63 -8.49
CA MET A 181 1.12 -4.03 -8.06
C MET A 181 -0.04 -4.86 -8.60
N ILE A 182 -1.29 -4.42 -8.40
CA ILE A 182 -2.48 -5.11 -8.91
C ILE A 182 -2.42 -5.20 -10.43
N TYR A 183 -2.10 -4.09 -11.09
CA TYR A 183 -1.95 -4.03 -12.53
C TYR A 183 -0.87 -4.98 -13.03
N GLY A 184 0.31 -4.99 -12.40
CA GLY A 184 1.40 -5.90 -12.71
C GLY A 184 1.02 -7.38 -12.62
N ALA A 185 0.20 -7.75 -11.63
CA ALA A 185 -0.28 -9.12 -11.43
C ALA A 185 -1.29 -9.59 -12.50
N ILE A 186 -2.15 -8.69 -13.01
CA ILE A 186 -3.22 -9.05 -13.94
C ILE A 186 -2.86 -8.81 -15.41
N SER A 187 -1.99 -7.83 -15.69
CA SER A 187 -1.55 -7.51 -17.05
C SER A 187 -0.43 -8.43 -17.52
N LYS A 188 -0.10 -8.34 -18.81
CA LYS A 188 1.04 -9.02 -19.44
C LYS A 188 1.81 -8.02 -20.27
N GLU A 189 3.09 -8.30 -20.50
CA GLU A 189 3.85 -7.54 -21.49
C GLU A 189 3.17 -7.65 -22.86
N SER A 190 2.93 -6.50 -23.48
CA SER A 190 2.40 -6.44 -24.83
C SER A 190 3.54 -6.68 -25.80
N LYS A 191 3.35 -7.61 -26.72
CA LYS A 191 4.25 -7.87 -27.84
C LYS A 191 3.70 -7.20 -29.09
N ALA A 192 4.59 -6.80 -29.98
CA ALA A 192 4.20 -6.33 -31.29
C ALA A 192 3.60 -7.48 -32.11
N GLU A 193 2.67 -7.16 -32.99
CA GLU A 193 2.30 -8.08 -34.08
C GLU A 193 3.45 -8.14 -35.09
N ASP A 194 3.60 -9.27 -35.77
CA ASP A 194 4.71 -9.50 -36.69
C ASP A 194 4.89 -8.34 -37.68
N GLY A 195 6.09 -7.76 -37.69
CA GLY A 195 6.48 -6.66 -38.56
C GLY A 195 5.91 -5.27 -38.20
N LYS A 196 5.16 -5.13 -37.10
CA LYS A 196 4.57 -3.83 -36.68
C LYS A 196 5.25 -3.26 -35.43
N GLU A 197 5.18 -1.96 -35.24
CA GLU A 197 5.50 -1.35 -33.94
C GLU A 197 4.39 -1.57 -32.91
N LEU A 198 4.74 -1.48 -31.62
CA LEU A 198 3.76 -1.38 -30.55
C LEU A 198 2.86 -0.15 -30.74
N ASN A 199 1.54 -0.35 -30.69
CA ASN A 199 0.60 0.75 -30.69
C ASN A 199 0.64 1.54 -29.35
N LYS A 200 -0.02 2.71 -29.31
CA LYS A 200 0.01 3.60 -28.13
C LYS A 200 -0.46 2.92 -26.84
N LYS A 201 -1.50 2.07 -26.90
CA LYS A 201 -2.01 1.34 -25.72
C LYS A 201 -1.00 0.31 -25.22
N GLN A 202 -0.35 -0.41 -26.13
CA GLN A 202 0.70 -1.38 -25.80
C GLN A 202 1.93 -0.70 -25.21
N LYS A 203 2.35 0.45 -25.77
CA LYS A 203 3.44 1.29 -25.22
C LYS A 203 3.12 1.75 -23.79
N ILE A 204 1.90 2.21 -23.52
CA ILE A 204 1.46 2.60 -22.17
C ILE A 204 1.46 1.39 -21.21
N ASN A 205 0.90 0.26 -21.62
CA ASN A 205 0.90 -0.97 -20.82
C ASN A 205 2.32 -1.36 -20.39
N ASN A 206 3.23 -1.42 -21.35
CA ASN A 206 4.62 -1.79 -21.08
C ASN A 206 5.33 -0.73 -20.22
N PHE A 207 5.05 0.56 -20.43
CA PHE A 207 5.58 1.62 -19.57
C PHE A 207 5.16 1.44 -18.10
N ILE A 208 3.87 1.20 -17.84
CA ILE A 208 3.37 1.01 -16.47
C ILE A 208 4.00 -0.23 -15.85
N ARG A 209 4.05 -1.36 -16.58
CA ARG A 209 4.67 -2.61 -16.08
C ARG A 209 6.15 -2.42 -15.77
N ASN A 210 6.91 -1.84 -16.70
CA ASN A 210 8.36 -1.69 -16.57
C ASN A 210 8.74 -0.67 -15.49
N ASN A 211 7.84 0.23 -15.12
CA ASN A 211 8.04 1.22 -14.07
C ASN A 211 7.18 0.98 -12.82
N ALA A 212 6.54 -0.19 -12.67
CA ALA A 212 5.55 -0.43 -11.63
C ALA A 212 6.06 -0.10 -10.21
N GLY A 213 7.29 -0.52 -9.89
CA GLY A 213 7.93 -0.19 -8.61
C GLY A 213 8.18 1.31 -8.42
N LYS A 214 8.67 2.00 -9.46
CA LYS A 214 8.91 3.46 -9.42
C LYS A 214 7.61 4.25 -9.27
N LEU A 215 6.57 3.87 -10.00
CA LEU A 215 5.25 4.50 -9.94
C LEU A 215 4.64 4.32 -8.54
N SER A 216 4.76 3.12 -7.97
CA SER A 216 4.29 2.81 -6.62
C SER A 216 5.05 3.61 -5.54
N PHE A 217 6.36 3.78 -5.68
CA PHE A 217 7.14 4.67 -4.81
C PHE A 217 6.72 6.14 -4.98
N ALA A 218 6.59 6.60 -6.23
CA ALA A 218 6.27 7.99 -6.55
C ALA A 218 4.94 8.44 -5.94
N THR A 219 3.94 7.55 -5.90
CA THR A 219 2.65 7.84 -5.25
C THR A 219 2.77 8.08 -3.73
N MET A 220 3.84 7.58 -3.08
CA MET A 220 4.08 7.79 -1.66
C MET A 220 4.87 9.06 -1.34
N LEU A 221 5.41 9.77 -2.34
CA LEU A 221 6.17 11.00 -2.14
C LEU A 221 5.40 12.10 -1.37
N PRO A 222 4.10 12.34 -1.60
CA PRO A 222 3.34 13.30 -0.80
C PRO A 222 3.32 12.95 0.69
N VAL A 223 3.22 11.65 1.02
CA VAL A 223 3.24 11.17 2.40
C VAL A 223 4.62 11.37 3.00
N LEU A 224 5.68 10.94 2.31
CA LEU A 224 7.05 11.12 2.78
C LEU A 224 7.41 12.60 2.98
N ALA A 225 6.97 13.47 2.08
CA ALA A 225 7.19 14.91 2.23
C ALA A 225 6.50 15.47 3.48
N GLU A 226 5.26 15.05 3.75
CA GLU A 226 4.48 15.52 4.89
C GLU A 226 5.04 15.02 6.22
N GLU A 227 5.38 13.74 6.33
CA GLU A 227 6.05 13.11 7.48
C GLU A 227 7.41 13.79 7.78
N GLY A 228 8.17 14.10 6.72
CA GLY A 228 9.43 14.82 6.81
C GLY A 228 9.23 16.23 7.33
N MET A 229 8.23 16.96 6.81
CA MET A 229 7.96 18.32 7.25
C MET A 229 7.42 18.39 8.68
N ALA A 230 6.58 17.44 9.08
CA ALA A 230 6.12 17.30 10.46
C ALA A 230 7.31 17.09 11.40
N THR A 231 8.23 16.19 11.04
CA THR A 231 9.49 15.96 11.77
C THR A 231 10.34 17.22 11.90
N ILE A 232 10.54 17.98 10.82
CA ILE A 232 11.35 19.21 10.82
C ILE A 232 10.72 20.26 11.74
N ARG A 233 9.41 20.51 11.61
CA ARG A 233 8.69 21.51 12.41
C ARG A 233 8.68 21.14 13.88
N GLY A 234 8.36 19.88 14.18
CA GLY A 234 8.39 19.32 15.53
C GLY A 234 9.77 19.42 16.16
N GLN A 235 10.83 19.01 15.45
CA GLN A 235 12.19 19.06 15.96
C GLN A 235 12.67 20.49 16.19
N LYS A 236 12.26 21.45 15.35
CA LYS A 236 12.59 22.87 15.55
C LYS A 236 12.06 23.37 16.90
N LEU A 237 10.81 23.06 17.23
CA LEU A 237 10.21 23.42 18.52
C LEU A 237 10.86 22.65 19.68
N ALA A 238 11.15 21.36 19.50
CA ALA A 238 11.85 20.56 20.49
C ALA A 238 13.22 21.15 20.84
N ASN A 239 14.00 21.58 19.84
CA ASN A 239 15.31 22.20 20.05
C ASN A 239 15.23 23.56 20.77
N GLN A 240 14.10 24.27 20.67
CA GLN A 240 13.89 25.56 21.34
C GLN A 240 13.45 25.39 22.80
N LEU A 241 12.66 24.35 23.08
CA LEU A 241 11.94 24.21 24.35
C LEU A 241 12.53 23.15 25.28
N LEU A 242 13.31 22.21 24.75
CA LEU A 242 13.87 21.11 25.52
C LEU A 242 15.37 21.24 25.73
N PRO A 243 15.90 20.75 26.86
CA PRO A 243 17.31 20.47 27.03
C PRO A 243 17.87 19.60 25.90
N LYS A 244 19.11 19.89 25.47
CA LYS A 244 19.76 19.24 24.30
C LYS A 244 19.77 17.72 24.37
N ASN A 245 19.93 17.12 25.55
CA ASN A 245 19.88 15.68 25.74
C ASN A 245 18.48 15.10 25.47
N ILE A 246 17.41 15.78 25.86
CA ILE A 246 16.02 15.37 25.62
C ILE A 246 15.63 15.64 24.16
N ALA A 247 16.00 16.80 23.59
CA ALA A 247 15.74 17.12 22.19
C ALA A 247 16.38 16.10 21.22
N ARG A 248 17.54 15.52 21.56
CA ARG A 248 18.14 14.41 20.80
C ARG A 248 17.32 13.12 20.87
N LYS A 249 16.63 12.84 21.98
CA LYS A 249 15.74 11.67 22.08
C LYS A 249 14.53 11.85 21.17
N VAL A 250 13.95 13.06 21.14
CA VAL A 250 12.91 13.45 20.17
C VAL A 250 13.40 13.24 18.74
N LEU A 251 14.60 13.72 18.41
CA LEU A 251 15.16 13.54 17.06
C LEU A 251 15.25 12.06 16.66
N LYS A 252 15.76 11.20 17.55
CA LYS A 252 15.84 9.75 17.31
C LYS A 252 14.45 9.14 17.10
N GLY A 253 13.49 9.54 17.93
CA GLY A 253 12.10 9.12 17.82
C GLY A 253 11.48 9.49 16.48
N ASN A 254 11.60 10.76 16.09
CA ASN A 254 11.08 11.27 14.83
C ASN A 254 11.76 10.59 13.62
N ALA A 255 13.07 10.33 13.71
CA ALA A 255 13.81 9.62 12.66
C ALA A 255 13.30 8.17 12.50
N VAL A 256 13.00 7.48 13.60
CA VAL A 256 12.39 6.14 13.56
C VAL A 256 11.01 6.19 12.90
N ALA A 257 10.17 7.16 13.30
CA ALA A 257 8.84 7.34 12.71
C ALA A 257 8.93 7.59 11.19
N TYR A 258 9.76 8.55 10.76
CA TYR A 258 9.97 8.84 9.34
C TYR A 258 10.50 7.64 8.54
N THR A 259 11.50 6.96 9.09
CA THR A 259 12.11 5.78 8.44
C THR A 259 11.07 4.68 8.21
N SER A 260 10.07 4.56 9.08
CA SER A 260 8.99 3.59 8.89
C SER A 260 8.17 3.80 7.62
N TYR A 261 7.88 5.07 7.29
CA TYR A 261 7.16 5.42 6.07
C TYR A 261 8.03 5.21 4.84
N LEU A 262 9.33 5.49 4.95
CA LEU A 262 10.28 5.21 3.87
C LEU A 262 10.36 3.71 3.57
N ILE A 263 10.49 2.87 4.61
CA ILE A 263 10.47 1.40 4.46
C ILE A 263 9.14 0.95 3.84
N THR A 264 8.02 1.52 4.28
CA THR A 264 6.70 1.19 3.73
C THR A 264 6.61 1.54 2.25
N ALA A 265 7.08 2.73 1.84
CA ALA A 265 7.11 3.16 0.43
C ALA A 265 8.00 2.25 -0.43
N LEU A 266 9.17 1.86 0.07
CA LEU A 266 10.06 0.91 -0.58
C LEU A 266 9.42 -0.49 -0.67
N GLY A 267 8.65 -0.89 0.35
CA GLY A 267 7.88 -2.13 0.36
C GLY A 267 6.86 -2.22 -0.76
N PHE A 268 6.07 -1.15 -0.94
CA PHE A 268 5.12 -1.04 -2.04
C PHE A 268 5.82 -1.12 -3.41
N ALA A 269 6.95 -0.43 -3.57
CA ALA A 269 7.75 -0.50 -4.79
C ALA A 269 8.28 -1.91 -5.08
N ALA A 270 8.83 -2.58 -4.07
CA ALA A 270 9.34 -3.96 -4.18
C ALA A 270 8.21 -4.95 -4.50
N ALA A 271 7.05 -4.80 -3.85
CA ALA A 271 5.87 -5.61 -4.11
C ALA A 271 5.36 -5.44 -5.55
N ALA A 272 5.27 -4.20 -6.04
CA ALA A 272 4.83 -3.91 -7.40
C ALA A 272 5.80 -4.45 -8.46
N TYR A 273 7.10 -4.28 -8.26
CA TYR A 273 8.13 -4.85 -9.13
C TYR A 273 8.06 -6.39 -9.15
N THR A 274 7.94 -7.01 -7.98
CA THR A 274 7.90 -8.47 -7.85
C THR A 274 6.64 -9.04 -8.49
N ALA A 275 5.48 -8.39 -8.34
CA ALA A 275 4.24 -8.81 -8.99
C ALA A 275 4.38 -8.90 -10.51
N VAL A 276 5.06 -7.93 -11.15
CA VAL A 276 5.37 -7.96 -12.58
C VAL A 276 6.28 -9.14 -12.93
N LYS A 277 7.40 -9.30 -12.21
CA LYS A 277 8.39 -10.36 -12.48
C LYS A 277 7.83 -11.77 -12.30
N VAL A 278 7.08 -12.00 -11.23
CA VAL A 278 6.39 -13.27 -10.98
C VAL A 278 5.41 -13.55 -12.11
N LYS A 279 4.61 -12.56 -12.50
CA LYS A 279 3.66 -12.70 -13.61
C LYS A 279 4.35 -13.09 -14.92
N ASP A 280 5.44 -12.41 -15.27
CA ASP A 280 6.19 -12.69 -16.49
C ASP A 280 6.79 -14.10 -16.47
N ALA A 281 7.38 -14.52 -15.35
CA ALA A 281 7.92 -15.88 -15.21
C ALA A 281 6.84 -16.96 -15.44
N PHE A 282 5.64 -16.78 -14.89
CA PHE A 282 4.52 -17.70 -15.11
C PHE A 282 4.03 -17.70 -16.56
N VAL A 283 3.92 -16.53 -17.18
CA VAL A 283 3.48 -16.42 -18.59
C VAL A 283 4.51 -17.08 -19.51
N ASN A 284 5.80 -16.80 -19.32
CA ASN A 284 6.88 -17.38 -20.12
C ASN A 284 6.93 -18.90 -20.00
N LYS A 285 6.83 -19.45 -18.78
CA LYS A 285 6.79 -20.90 -18.57
C LYS A 285 5.59 -21.54 -19.29
N ARG A 286 4.42 -20.94 -19.20
CA ARG A 286 3.20 -21.45 -19.86
C ARG A 286 3.29 -21.36 -21.38
N ASP A 287 3.81 -20.26 -21.90
CA ASP A 287 3.90 -20.07 -23.35
C ASP A 287 4.97 -21.02 -23.95
N ALA A 288 6.05 -21.32 -23.22
CA ALA A 288 7.00 -22.38 -23.60
C ALA A 288 6.34 -23.77 -23.66
N GLN A 289 5.55 -24.15 -22.65
CA GLN A 289 4.81 -25.42 -22.64
C GLN A 289 3.84 -25.56 -23.81
N LYS A 290 3.17 -24.46 -24.21
CA LYS A 290 2.27 -24.46 -25.36
C LYS A 290 3.01 -24.68 -26.69
N VAL A 291 4.19 -24.12 -26.85
CA VAL A 291 5.01 -24.32 -28.05
C VAL A 291 5.44 -25.79 -28.14
N GLU A 292 5.87 -26.37 -27.02
CA GLU A 292 6.23 -27.80 -26.94
C GLU A 292 5.04 -28.73 -27.26
N GLU A 293 3.85 -28.46 -26.70
CA GLU A 293 2.63 -29.21 -27.03
C GLU A 293 2.27 -29.11 -28.52
N GLN A 294 2.39 -27.93 -29.13
CA GLN A 294 2.12 -27.73 -30.55
C GLN A 294 3.12 -28.45 -31.45
N GLN A 295 4.41 -28.42 -31.10
CA GLN A 295 5.44 -29.15 -31.82
C GLN A 295 5.21 -30.67 -31.75
N ASN A 296 4.88 -31.19 -30.55
CA ASN A 296 4.58 -32.61 -30.36
C ASN A 296 3.34 -33.06 -31.15
N GLN A 297 2.30 -32.22 -31.23
CA GLN A 297 1.11 -32.49 -32.06
C GLN A 297 1.45 -32.53 -33.55
N GLN A 298 2.27 -31.59 -34.04
CA GLN A 298 2.70 -31.58 -35.44
C GLN A 298 3.54 -32.81 -35.80
N VAL A 299 4.44 -33.24 -34.92
CA VAL A 299 5.23 -34.46 -35.11
C VAL A 299 4.34 -35.70 -35.15
N GLN A 300 3.36 -35.82 -34.26
CA GLN A 300 2.42 -36.95 -34.30
C GLN A 300 1.55 -36.96 -35.56
N GLU A 301 1.09 -35.80 -36.03
CA GLU A 301 0.29 -35.70 -37.26
C GLU A 301 1.11 -36.06 -38.51
N GLN A 302 2.42 -35.77 -38.52
CA GLN A 302 3.32 -36.21 -39.58
C GLN A 302 3.58 -37.72 -39.54
N LEU A 303 3.73 -38.31 -38.36
CA LEU A 303 3.92 -39.76 -38.20
C LEU A 303 2.68 -40.54 -38.66
N SER A 304 1.47 -40.10 -38.28
CA SER A 304 0.23 -40.80 -38.69
C SER A 304 -0.01 -40.75 -40.20
N LYS A 305 0.29 -39.62 -40.85
CA LYS A 305 0.18 -39.48 -42.33
C LYS A 305 1.15 -40.40 -43.08
N ASN A 306 2.32 -40.67 -42.51
CA ASN A 306 3.30 -41.56 -43.12
C ASN A 306 2.89 -43.04 -43.01
N ASP A 307 2.26 -43.46 -41.90
CA ASP A 307 1.78 -44.83 -41.73
C ASP A 307 0.56 -45.14 -42.62
N ASP A 308 -0.35 -44.19 -42.82
CA ASP A 308 -1.48 -44.32 -43.76
C ASP A 308 -1.03 -44.40 -45.23
N SER A 309 0.13 -43.84 -45.57
CA SER A 309 0.69 -43.91 -46.92
C SER A 309 1.32 -45.28 -47.23
N LYS A 310 1.78 -46.00 -46.20
CA LYS A 310 2.38 -47.33 -46.34
C LYS A 310 1.34 -48.43 -46.45
N THR A 311 0.18 -48.29 -45.84
CA THR A 311 -0.92 -49.27 -45.90
C THR A 311 -1.74 -49.23 -47.19
N LYS A 312 -1.67 -48.13 -47.96
CA LYS A 312 -2.36 -48.01 -49.27
C LYS A 312 -1.56 -48.52 -50.47
N ASN A 313 -0.31 -48.95 -50.27
CA ASN A 313 0.56 -49.50 -51.32
C ASN A 313 0.73 -51.04 -51.23
N VAL A 314 -0.22 -51.73 -50.59
CA VAL A 314 -0.30 -53.20 -50.54
C VAL A 314 -1.54 -53.68 -51.26
#